data_AF-A0A218QAY0-F1
#
_entry.id   AF-A0A218QAY0-F1
#
_cell.length_a   1.000
_cell.length_b   1.000
_cell.length_c   1.000
_cell.angle_alpha   90.00
_cell.angle_beta   90.00
_cell.angle_gamma   90.00
#
_symmetry.space_group_name_H-M   'P 1'
#
loop_
_entity.id
_entity.type
_entity.pdbx_description
1 polymer ?
#
loop_
_entity_poly.entity_id
_entity_poly.type
_entity_poly.pdbx_seq_one_letter_code
_entity_poly.pdbx_strand_id
1 'polypeptide(L)' 'MTESKELLSLIDQSLALIDQIQKHPDFKATEYHPDLTLGDAQQAFLELRWETLPPSEPIKIFSLEGLSS' A
#
# COMPACT_ATOMS: atom_id res chain seq x y z
N MET A 1 -14.90 -14.31 3.26
CA MET A 1 -14.19 -13.19 3.95
C MET A 1 -12.73 -13.52 4.27
N THR A 2 -12.19 -14.67 3.87
CA THR A 2 -10.80 -15.09 4.16
C THR A 2 -9.78 -14.58 3.13
N GLU A 3 -10.15 -14.56 1.84
CA GLU A 3 -9.23 -14.26 0.73
C GLU A 3 -8.68 -12.83 0.74
N SER A 4 -9.50 -11.82 1.07
CA SER A 4 -9.05 -10.42 1.16
C SER A 4 -7.98 -10.21 2.24
N LYS A 5 -8.05 -10.97 3.35
CA LYS A 5 -7.06 -10.89 4.44
C LYS A 5 -5.73 -11.55 4.05
N GLU A 6 -5.78 -12.66 3.34
CA GLU A 6 -4.59 -13.34 2.82
C GLU A 6 -3.89 -12.48 1.77
N LEU A 7 -4.65 -11.85 0.86
CA LEU A 7 -4.12 -10.92 -0.13
C LEU A 7 -3.43 -9.71 0.52
N LEU A 8 -4.06 -9.06 1.51
CA LEU A 8 -3.44 -7.95 2.24
C LEU A 8 -2.13 -8.37 2.93
N SER A 9 -2.10 -9.57 3.51
CA SER A 9 -0.88 -10.12 4.12
C SER A 9 0.25 -10.32 3.10
N LEU A 10 -0.08 -10.81 1.89
CA LEU A 10 0.90 -10.97 0.81
C LEU A 10 1.42 -9.62 0.31
N ILE A 11 0.55 -8.62 0.21
CA ILE A 11 0.93 -7.25 -0.16
C ILE A 11 1.89 -6.66 0.87
N ASP A 12 1.56 -6.75 2.16
CA ASP A 12 2.41 -6.22 3.23
C ASP A 12 3.77 -6.94 3.29
N GLN A 13 3.80 -8.26 3.08
CA GLN A 13 5.04 -9.03 2.97
C GLN A 13 5.90 -8.62 1.76
N SER A 14 5.27 -8.35 0.62
CA SER A 14 5.97 -7.93 -0.59
C SER A 14 6.60 -6.55 -0.43
N LEU A 15 5.88 -5.60 0.19
CA LEU A 15 6.41 -4.28 0.53
C LEU A 15 7.60 -4.36 1.49
N ALA A 16 7.54 -5.25 2.49
CA ALA A 16 8.65 -5.49 3.41
C ALA A 16 9.88 -6.08 2.70
N LEU A 17 9.67 -7.01 1.76
CA LEU A 17 10.75 -7.60 0.96
C LEU A 17 11.42 -6.53 0.08
N ILE A 18 10.65 -5.67 -0.58
CA ILE A 18 11.18 -4.58 -1.41
C ILE A 18 12.08 -3.65 -0.59
N ASP A 19 11.65 -3.28 0.63
CA ASP A 19 12.45 -2.46 1.55
C ASP A 19 13.76 -3.16 1.96
N GLN A 20 13.74 -4.47 2.17
CA GLN A 20 14.95 -5.25 2.47
C GLN A 20 15.90 -5.30 1.27
N ILE A 21 15.38 -5.52 0.05
CA ILE A 21 16.19 -5.54 -1.18
C ILE A 21 16.87 -4.18 -1.38
N GLN A 22 16.13 -3.08 -1.23
CA GLN A 22 16.67 -1.72 -1.39
C GLN A 22 17.83 -1.43 -0.42
N LYS A 23 17.79 -2.02 0.78
CA LYS A 23 18.84 -1.86 1.80
C LYS A 23 20.03 -2.80 1.59
N HIS A 24 19.88 -3.85 0.78
CA HIS A 24 20.90 -4.87 0.60
C HIS A 24 22.15 -4.32 -0.11
N PRO A 25 23.37 -4.62 0.36
CA PRO A 25 24.61 -4.12 -0.25
C PRO A 25 24.76 -4.54 -1.72
N ASP A 26 24.37 -5.78 -2.06
CA ASP A 26 24.49 -6.28 -3.44
C ASP A 26 23.62 -5.51 -4.42
N PHE A 27 22.41 -5.10 -3.99
CA PHE A 27 21.53 -4.28 -4.82
C PHE A 27 22.13 -2.88 -5.08
N LYS A 28 22.84 -2.31 -4.08
CA LYS A 28 23.53 -1.03 -4.21
C LYS A 28 24.82 -1.10 -5.03
N ALA A 29 25.45 -2.28 -5.07
CA ALA A 29 26.68 -2.52 -5.82
C ALA A 29 26.45 -2.72 -7.32
N THR A 30 25.20 -2.97 -7.72
CA THR A 30 24.83 -3.11 -9.14
C THR A 30 24.86 -1.77 -9.87
N GLU A 31 25.69 -1.64 -10.90
CA GLU A 31 25.56 -0.59 -11.95
C GLU A 31 24.40 -0.90 -12.91
N TYR A 32 23.26 -1.28 -12.35
CA TYR A 32 22.09 -1.72 -13.10
C TYR A 32 21.06 -0.60 -13.14
N HIS A 33 20.70 -0.17 -14.36
CA HIS A 33 19.70 0.86 -14.62
C HIS A 33 18.52 0.25 -15.38
N PRO A 34 17.60 -0.42 -14.67
CA PRO A 34 16.40 -0.97 -15.29
C PRO A 34 15.41 0.14 -15.66
N ASP A 35 14.53 -0.15 -16.64
CA ASP A 35 13.39 0.70 -16.97
C ASP A 35 12.36 0.77 -15.83
N LEU A 36 12.32 -0.26 -14.98
CA LEU A 36 11.46 -0.36 -13.80
C LEU A 36 12.31 -0.45 -12.53
N THR A 37 12.03 0.41 -11.58
CA THR A 37 12.73 0.51 -10.29
C THR A 37 12.00 -0.24 -9.18
N LEU A 38 12.69 -0.44 -8.05
CA LEU A 38 12.01 -0.91 -6.83
C LEU A 38 10.95 0.08 -6.34
N GLY A 39 11.09 1.38 -6.64
CA GLY A 39 10.08 2.39 -6.36
C GLY A 39 8.79 2.16 -7.14
N ASP A 40 8.91 1.77 -8.41
CA ASP A 40 7.73 1.44 -9.25
C ASP A 40 7.02 0.19 -8.73
N ALA A 41 7.78 -0.83 -8.31
CA ALA A 41 7.21 -2.01 -7.66
C ALA A 41 6.50 -1.65 -6.34
N GLN A 42 7.11 -0.80 -5.51
CA GLN A 42 6.51 -0.33 -4.26
C GLN A 42 5.19 0.41 -4.53
N GLN A 43 5.17 1.30 -5.53
CA GLN A 43 3.97 2.04 -5.92
C GLN A 43 2.85 1.09 -6.37
N ALA A 44 3.16 0.11 -7.22
CA ALA A 44 2.16 -0.87 -7.68
C ALA A 44 1.53 -1.67 -6.52
N PHE A 45 2.32 -2.08 -5.52
CA PHE A 45 1.78 -2.75 -4.34
C PHE A 45 0.94 -1.83 -3.45
N LEU A 46 1.29 -0.54 -3.34
CA LEU A 46 0.49 0.43 -2.60
C LEU A 46 -0.88 0.68 -3.26
N GLU A 47 -0.91 0.74 -4.59
CA GLU A 47 -2.17 0.84 -5.35
C GLU A 47 -3.04 -0.41 -5.16
N LEU A 48 -2.44 -1.60 -5.29
CA LEU A 48 -3.15 -2.86 -5.03
C LEU A 48 -3.69 -2.94 -3.59
N ARG A 49 -2.93 -2.45 -2.62
CA ARG A 49 -3.36 -2.36 -1.21
C ARG A 49 -4.60 -1.48 -1.07
N TRP A 50 -4.58 -0.31 -1.72
CA TRP A 50 -5.70 0.63 -1.70
C TRP A 50 -6.97 0.02 -2.28
N GLU A 51 -6.88 -0.68 -3.40
CA GLU A 51 -8.02 -1.36 -4.04
C GLU A 51 -8.56 -2.53 -3.21
N THR A 52 -7.70 -3.18 -2.42
CA THR A 52 -8.08 -4.33 -1.59
C THR A 52 -8.75 -3.92 -0.27
N LEU A 53 -8.49 -2.70 0.21
CA LEU A 53 -9.11 -2.20 1.43
C LEU A 53 -10.61 -1.97 1.21
N PRO A 54 -11.46 -2.31 2.19
CA PRO A 54 -12.88 -2.01 2.09
C PRO A 54 -13.07 -0.49 1.98
N PRO A 55 -14.09 -0.02 1.24
CA PRO A 55 -14.39 1.39 1.17
C PRO A 55 -14.57 1.95 2.58
N SER A 56 -13.82 3.01 2.90
CA SER A 56 -13.98 3.74 4.15
C SER A 56 -15.44 4.19 4.27
N GLU A 57 -16.08 3.95 5.42
CA GLU A 57 -17.45 4.40 5.66
C GLU A 57 -17.58 5.90 5.34
N PRO A 58 -18.65 6.33 4.64
CA PRO A 58 -18.86 7.74 4.37
C PRO A 58 -18.92 8.50 5.69
N ILE A 59 -18.16 9.58 5.78
CA ILE A 59 -18.17 10.49 6.93
C ILE A 59 -19.62 10.96 7.12
N LYS A 60 -20.26 10.52 8.21
CA LYS A 60 -21.58 11.02 8.61
C LYS A 60 -21.40 12.47 9.06
N ILE A 61 -21.59 13.42 8.15
CA ILE A 61 -21.70 14.84 8.50
C ILE A 61 -23.00 14.98 9.30
N PHE A 62 -22.88 15.16 10.61
CA PHE A 62 -24.02 15.45 11.47
C PHE A 62 -24.66 16.77 11.01
N SER A 63 -25.93 16.74 10.60
CA SER A 63 -26.71 17.94 10.32
C SER A 63 -26.78 18.83 11.56
N LEU A 64 -26.27 20.06 11.47
CA LEU A 64 -26.29 21.08 12.52
C LEU A 64 -27.68 21.69 12.77
N GLU A 65 -28.74 21.06 12.28
CA GLU A 65 -30.13 21.55 12.35
C GLU A 65 -30.67 21.65 13.78
N GLY A 66 -29.98 21.07 14.77
CA GLY A 66 -30.38 21.07 16.17
C GLY A 66 -29.75 22.14 17.08
N LEU A 67 -28.88 23.03 16.57
CA LEU A 67 -28.20 24.04 17.40
C LEU A 67 -28.88 25.42 17.45
N SER A 68 -30.03 25.56 16.80
CA SER A 68 -30.89 26.74 16.94
C SER A 68 -31.97 26.46 17.99
N SER A 69 -31.65 26.70 19.26
CA SER A 69 -32.62 26.83 20.36
C SER A 69 -32.40 28.15 21.06
#